data_AF-A0A7X0DYF5-F1
#
_entry.id   AF-A0A7X0DYF5-F1
#
_cell.length_a   1.000
_cell.length_b   1.000
_cell.length_c   1.000
_cell.angle_alpha   90.00
_cell.angle_beta   90.00
_cell.angle_gamma   90.00
#
_symmetry.space_group_name_H-M   'P 1'
#
loop_
_entity.id
_entity.type
_entity.pdbx_description
1 polymer ?
#
loop_
_entity_poly.entity_id
_entity_poly.type
_entity_poly.pdbx_seq_one_letter_code
_entity_poly.pdbx_strand_id
1 'polypeptide(L)' 'MKNSIHIQGNIFCEPCKDCGSRPVIEQRKSAFIVRCPKDSTHYQTKPGLIDIEDWNLKNRVHTSLGAKSVAPSKEAS' A
#
# COMPACT_ATOMS: atom_id res chain seq x y z
N MET A 1 -15.27 -8.19 15.06
CA MET A 1 -14.25 -7.14 14.89
C MET A 1 -13.24 -7.66 13.89
N LYS A 2 -12.98 -6.96 12.78
CA LYS A 2 -11.88 -7.35 11.87
C LYS A 2 -10.60 -6.83 12.51
N ASN A 3 -9.86 -7.70 13.19
CA ASN A 3 -8.59 -7.34 13.83
C ASN A 3 -7.53 -7.13 12.73
N SER A 4 -7.52 -5.94 12.15
CA SER A 4 -6.49 -5.50 11.22
C SER A 4 -5.34 -4.83 11.98
N ILE A 5 -4.12 -5.24 11.70
CA ILE A 5 -2.89 -4.71 12.27
C ILE A 5 -2.41 -3.58 11.37
N HIS A 6 -2.22 -2.39 11.95
CA HIS A 6 -1.68 -1.25 11.23
C HIS A 6 -0.16 -1.37 11.08
N ILE A 7 0.32 -1.14 9.86
CA ILE A 7 1.75 -1.18 9.56
C ILE A 7 2.38 0.11 10.06
N GLN A 8 3.37 0.01 10.96
CA GLN A 8 4.11 1.15 11.49
C GLN A 8 4.70 2.01 10.37
N GLY A 9 4.71 3.34 10.55
CA GLY A 9 5.11 4.30 9.52
C GLY A 9 6.54 4.13 8.99
N ASN A 10 7.42 3.48 9.76
CA ASN A 10 8.81 3.22 9.38
C ASN A 10 8.98 2.06 8.37
N ILE A 11 7.95 1.25 8.15
CA ILE A 11 7.96 0.23 7.09
C ILE A 11 7.50 0.89 5.80
N PHE A 12 8.27 0.76 4.71
CA PHE A 12 7.85 1.27 3.41
C PHE A 12 6.72 0.41 2.83
N CYS A 13 5.58 1.04 2.51
CA CYS A 13 4.47 0.43 1.79
C CYS A 13 3.89 1.46 0.83
N GLU A 14 3.70 1.06 -0.43
CA GLU A 14 2.96 1.85 -1.40
C GLU A 14 1.53 2.08 -0.90
N PRO A 15 0.96 3.27 -1.09
CA PRO A 15 -0.44 3.50 -0.80
C PRO A 15 -1.32 2.66 -1.75
N CYS A 16 -2.54 2.34 -1.34
CA CYS A 16 -3.50 1.70 -2.22
C CYS A 16 -3.69 2.53 -3.50
N LYS A 17 -3.49 1.95 -4.68
CA LYS A 17 -3.61 2.66 -5.96
C LYS A 17 -4.99 3.25 -6.21
N ASP A 18 -6.03 2.66 -5.63
CA ASP A 18 -7.43 3.03 -5.89
C ASP A 18 -7.91 4.16 -4.96
N CYS A 19 -7.37 4.28 -3.74
CA CYS A 19 -7.84 5.27 -2.75
C CYS A 19 -6.76 5.99 -1.94
N GLY A 20 -5.48 5.77 -2.25
CA GLY A 20 -4.34 6.39 -1.60
C GLY A 20 -4.10 5.97 -0.14
N SER A 21 -4.87 5.02 0.39
CA SER A 21 -4.81 4.66 1.82
C SER A 21 -3.69 3.66 2.10
N ARG A 22 -3.01 3.83 3.23
CA ARG A 22 -1.95 2.90 3.67
C ARG A 22 -2.55 1.52 3.94
N PRO A 23 -1.93 0.42 3.45
CA PRO A 23 -2.44 -0.92 3.69
C PRO A 23 -2.44 -1.30 5.16
N VAL A 24 -3.26 -2.29 5.47
CA VAL A 24 -3.30 -2.97 6.77
C VAL A 24 -3.10 -4.47 6.59
N ILE A 25 -2.60 -5.13 7.63
CA ILE A 25 -2.46 -6.58 7.65
C ILE A 25 -3.70 -7.16 8.30
N GLU A 26 -4.38 -8.07 7.64
CA GLU A 26 -5.52 -8.80 8.21
C GLU A 26 -5.10 -10.26 8.43
N GLN A 27 -5.30 -10.76 9.66
CA GLN A 27 -5.09 -12.17 9.96
C GLN A 27 -6.32 -12.98 9.53
N ARG A 28 -6.10 -13.96 8.65
CA ARG A 28 -7.02 -15.06 8.31
C ARG A 28 -6.57 -16.30 9.08
N LYS A 29 -7.42 -17.33 9.12
CA LYS A 29 -7.27 -18.57 9.92
C LYS A 29 -5.82 -19.01 10.15
N SER A 30 -5.05 -19.21 9.09
CA SER A 30 -3.65 -19.67 9.13
C SER A 30 -2.72 -18.82 8.27
N ALA A 31 -3.13 -17.60 7.93
CA ALA A 31 -2.47 -16.79 6.92
C ALA A 31 -2.68 -15.30 7.19
N PHE A 32 -1.75 -14.48 6.72
CA PHE A 32 -1.86 -13.03 6.67
C PHE A 32 -2.15 -12.58 5.25
N ILE A 33 -2.90 -11.50 5.13
CA ILE A 33 -3.10 -10.78 3.88
C ILE A 33 -2.79 -9.30 4.11
N VAL A 34 -2.17 -8.66 3.13
CA VAL A 34 -2.03 -7.21 3.06
C VAL A 34 -3.17 -6.69 2.19
N ARG A 35 -3.97 -5.76 2.72
CA ARG A 35 -5.18 -5.27 2.05
C ARG A 35 -5.40 -3.78 2.27
N CYS A 36 -6.27 -3.20 1.44
CA CYS A 36 -6.80 -1.86 1.68
C CYS A 36 -7.70 -1.84 2.95
N PRO A 37 -7.54 -0.84 3.84
CA PRO A 37 -8.40 -0.70 5.02
C PRO A 37 -9.80 -0.17 4.70
N LYS A 38 -9.95 0.61 3.61
CA LYS A 38 -11.21 1.28 3.26
C LYS A 38 -12.18 0.36 2.52
N ASP A 39 -11.67 -0.45 1.61
CA ASP A 39 -12.50 -1.30 0.74
C ASP A 39 -11.88 -2.69 0.59
N SER A 40 -12.72 -3.73 0.61
CA SER A 40 -12.31 -5.13 0.39
C SER A 40 -12.27 -5.55 -1.09
N THR A 41 -12.83 -4.74 -1.98
CA THR A 41 -12.81 -4.98 -3.43
C THR A 41 -11.50 -4.54 -4.08
N HIS A 42 -10.75 -3.68 -3.39
CA HIS A 42 -9.41 -3.29 -3.82
C HIS A 42 -8.46 -4.48 -3.75
N TYR A 43 -7.30 -4.31 -4.36
CA TYR A 43 -6.28 -5.33 -4.35
C TYR A 43 -5.98 -5.83 -2.91
N GLN A 44 -5.76 -7.13 -2.78
CA GLN A 44 -5.29 -7.79 -1.57
C GLN A 44 -4.29 -8.88 -1.97
N THR A 45 -3.26 -9.07 -1.17
CA THR A 45 -2.25 -10.10 -1.45
C THR A 45 -2.82 -11.49 -1.24
N LYS A 46 -2.13 -12.50 -1.78
CA LYS A 46 -2.51 -13.90 -1.55
C LYS A 46 -2.41 -14.23 -0.06
N PRO A 47 -3.30 -15.08 0.48
CA PRO A 47 -3.17 -15.57 1.85
C PRO A 47 -1.85 -16.33 2.02
N GLY A 48 -1.01 -15.87 2.93
CA GLY A 48 0.28 -16.51 3.22
C GLY A 48 1.03 -15.79 4.34
N LEU A 49 2.34 -15.59 4.14
CA LEU A 49 3.10 -14.67 4.98
C LEU A 49 2.79 -13.22 4.57
N ILE A 50 3.17 -12.26 5.42
CA ILE A 50 3.00 -10.84 5.13
C ILE A 50 3.86 -10.48 3.92
N ASP A 51 3.22 -10.22 2.79
CA ASP A 51 3.89 -9.92 1.52
C ASP A 51 3.70 -8.44 1.14
N ILE A 52 4.61 -7.59 1.61
CA ILE A 52 4.60 -6.15 1.31
C ILE A 52 5.13 -5.89 -0.11
N GLU A 53 5.97 -6.79 -0.64
CA GLU A 53 6.57 -6.64 -1.96
C GLU A 53 5.54 -6.83 -3.08
N ASP A 54 4.70 -7.87 -2.98
CA ASP A 54 3.57 -8.10 -3.91
C ASP A 54 2.57 -6.94 -3.81
N TRP A 55 2.28 -6.46 -2.59
CA TRP A 55 1.46 -5.25 -2.40
C TRP A 55 2.05 -4.05 -3.14
N ASN A 56 3.34 -3.76 -2.92
CA ASN A 56 4.01 -2.63 -3.54
C ASN A 56 4.04 -2.77 -5.06
N LEU A 57 4.35 -3.95 -5.60
CA LEU A 57 4.39 -4.19 -7.04
C LEU A 57 3.02 -3.92 -7.70
N LYS A 58 1.93 -4.30 -7.05
CA LYS A 58 0.57 -4.16 -7.59
C LYS A 58 -0.05 -2.79 -7.36
N ASN A 59 0.45 -2.02 -6.39
CA ASN A 59 0.01 -0.68 -6.08
C ASN A 59 0.98 0.43 -6.51
N ARG A 60 2.16 0.07 -7.05
CA ARG A 60 3.14 1.02 -7.56
C ARG A 60 2.48 1.91 -8.60
N VAL A 61 2.50 3.20 -8.35
CA VAL A 61 2.07 4.19 -9.33
C VAL A 61 3.06 4.11 -10.48
N HIS A 62 2.65 3.49 -11.59
CA HIS A 62 3.39 3.60 -12.83
C HIS A 62 3.27 5.05 -13.29
N THR A 63 4.30 5.85 -13.04
CA THR A 63 4.49 7.09 -13.79
C THR A 63 4.61 6.67 -15.25
N SER A 64 3.52 6.84 -16.00
CA SER A 64 3.58 6.84 -17.45
C SER A 64 4.71 7.79 -17.85
N LEU A 65 5.52 7.39 -18.83
CA LEU A 65 6.78 7.99 -19.27
C LEU A 65 6.69 9.48 -19.73
N GLY A 66 5.64 10.22 -19.36
CA GLY A 66 5.45 11.65 -19.59
C GLY A 66 5.22 12.50 -18.33
N ALA A 67 5.23 11.94 -17.13
CA ALA A 67 5.12 12.73 -15.90
C ALA A 67 6.45 13.40 -15.57
N LYS A 68 6.64 14.65 -16.04
CA LYS A 68 7.73 15.52 -15.63
C LYS A 68 7.81 15.53 -14.10
N SER A 69 8.94 15.07 -13.56
CA SER A 69 9.28 15.24 -12.16
C SER A 69 9.30 16.73 -11.84
N VAL A 70 8.20 17.27 -11.29
CA VAL A 70 8.23 18.57 -10.65
C VAL A 70 8.94 18.36 -9.32
N ALA A 71 10.25 18.60 -9.33
CA ALA A 71 11.01 18.77 -8.11
C ALA A 71 10.36 19.86 -7.26
N PRO A 72 10.27 19.72 -5.92
CA PRO A 72 9.78 20.80 -5.08
C PRO A 72 10.73 21.98 -5.20
N SER A 73 10.22 23.09 -5.73
CA SER A 73 10.90 24.38 -5.77
C SER A 73 11.27 24.77 -4.33
N LYS A 74 12.57 24.78 -4.03
CA LYS A 74 13.08 25.33 -2.77
C LYS A 74 12.87 26.85 -2.83
N GLU A 75 12.06 27.36 -1.90
CA GLU A 75 11.76 28.78 -1.72
C GLU A 75 13.04 29.62 -1.59
N ALA A 76 12.93 30.85 -2.13
CA ALA A 76 13.94 31.88 -2.10
C ALA A 76 14.17 32.42 -0.68
N SER A 77 15.42 32.78 -0.38
CA SER A 77 15.80 33.74 0.65
C SER A 77 16.85 34.67 0.06
#